data_AF-A0A177YI39-F1
#
_entry.id   AF-A0A177YI39-F1
#
_cell.length_a   1.000
_cell.length_b   1.000
_cell.length_c   1.000
_cell.angle_alpha   90.00
_cell.angle_beta   90.00
_cell.angle_gamma   90.00
#
_symmetry.space_group_name_H-M   'P 1'
#
loop_
_entity.id
_entity.type
_entity.pdbx_description
1 polymer ?
#
loop_
_entity_poly.entity_id
_entity_poly.type
_entity_poly.pdbx_seq_one_letter_code
_entity_poly.pdbx_strand_id
1 'polypeptide(L)'
;MAKRLRDPRFIGLVVLVVVLTAAALIVPHPSIAQVRAWAQSIGPLFPVVFFAVHTIVTIAPVPRTLFTLSAGVLFGPAIGLTVTVGATTVSAVLALLLVRAVGREWFATRLTHPAVKAIDDSLIRRGWLAVGSLRLIAPVPFSVVNYCCGVSSIRVLPFAAATAVGVVPGTIGIVVLGDALGGHTDPLLLALSGVCIAVGVVGLVVDWRLSVTSHRRSADTSPSSLDA
;
A
#
# COMPACT_ATOMS: atom_id res chain seq x y z
N MET A 1 -13.43 5.21 -24.65
CA MET A 1 -12.32 5.67 -23.78
C MET A 1 -12.40 7.18 -23.47
N ALA A 2 -12.77 8.05 -24.41
CA ALA A 2 -12.79 9.51 -24.22
C ALA A 2 -13.87 10.10 -23.28
N LYS A 3 -14.98 9.40 -23.01
CA LYS A 3 -16.07 9.93 -22.15
C LYS A 3 -15.71 10.06 -20.67
N ARG A 4 -14.77 9.25 -20.16
CA ARG A 4 -14.36 9.25 -18.73
C ARG A 4 -13.40 10.38 -18.37
N LEU A 5 -12.62 10.86 -19.34
CA LEU A 5 -11.68 11.98 -19.19
C LEU A 5 -12.38 13.34 -19.13
N ARG A 6 -13.68 13.38 -19.43
CA ARG A 6 -14.51 14.60 -19.41
C ARG A 6 -15.40 14.74 -18.16
N ASP A 7 -15.34 13.78 -17.24
CA ASP A 7 -16.08 13.89 -15.99
C ASP A 7 -15.38 14.95 -15.11
N PRO A 8 -16.03 16.09 -14.79
CA PRO A 8 -15.42 17.17 -14.02
C PRO A 8 -14.94 16.71 -12.64
N ARG A 9 -15.51 15.63 -12.09
CA ARG A 9 -15.10 15.03 -10.82
C ARG A 9 -13.80 14.24 -10.97
N PHE A 10 -13.64 13.52 -12.08
CA PHE A 10 -12.41 12.78 -12.38
C PHE A 10 -11.27 13.74 -12.73
N ILE A 11 -11.55 14.79 -13.49
CA ILE A 11 -10.61 15.87 -13.76
C ILE A 11 -10.21 16.54 -12.45
N GLY A 12 -11.17 16.87 -11.58
CA GLY A 12 -10.89 17.46 -10.27
C GLY A 12 -10.01 16.59 -9.39
N LEU A 13 -10.26 15.28 -9.35
CA LEU A 13 -9.44 14.31 -8.59
C LEU A 13 -8.02 14.18 -9.18
N VAL A 14 -7.90 14.08 -10.49
CA VAL A 14 -6.60 13.98 -11.19
C VAL A 14 -5.81 15.28 -11.02
N VAL A 15 -6.45 16.44 -11.17
CA VAL A 15 -5.85 17.75 -10.94
C VAL A 15 -5.41 17.89 -9.49
N LEU A 16 -6.22 17.48 -8.51
CA LEU A 16 -5.83 17.50 -7.11
C LEU A 16 -4.59 16.62 -6.86
N VAL A 17 -4.59 15.38 -7.37
CA VAL A 17 -3.46 14.46 -7.22
C VAL A 17 -2.20 15.00 -7.91
N VAL A 18 -2.32 15.57 -9.10
CA VAL A 18 -1.22 16.19 -9.85
C VAL A 18 -0.71 17.42 -9.12
N VAL A 19 -1.58 18.28 -8.59
CA VAL A 19 -1.21 19.47 -7.83
C VAL A 19 -0.51 19.09 -6.53
N LEU A 20 -1.01 18.08 -5.81
CA LEU A 20 -0.37 17.58 -4.58
C LEU A 20 0.99 16.93 -4.87
N THR A 21 1.11 16.22 -5.99
CA THR A 21 2.37 15.59 -6.43
C THR A 21 3.38 16.65 -6.89
N ALA A 22 2.94 17.63 -7.68
CA ALA A 22 3.77 18.75 -8.12
C ALA A 22 4.19 19.63 -6.93
N ALA A 23 3.28 19.90 -6.00
CA ALA A 23 3.62 20.56 -4.74
C ALA A 23 4.63 19.74 -3.95
N ALA A 24 4.48 18.42 -3.85
CA ALA A 24 5.46 17.56 -3.19
C ALA A 24 6.84 17.56 -3.86
N LEU A 25 6.95 17.84 -5.15
CA LEU A 25 8.23 17.92 -5.88
C LEU A 25 8.88 19.31 -5.87
N ILE A 26 8.06 20.37 -5.77
CA ILE A 26 8.50 21.76 -5.88
C ILE A 26 8.68 22.42 -4.50
N VAL A 27 7.91 21.99 -3.49
CA VAL A 27 7.98 22.55 -2.14
C VAL A 27 9.30 22.11 -1.49
N PRO A 28 10.12 23.05 -0.98
CA PRO A 28 11.32 22.73 -0.21
C PRO A 28 10.97 21.73 0.88
N HIS A 29 11.62 20.57 0.86
CA HIS A 29 11.31 19.53 1.82
C HIS A 29 11.82 20.00 3.19
N PRO A 30 10.96 20.05 4.22
CA PRO A 30 11.39 20.46 5.54
C PRO A 30 12.50 19.53 6.01
N SER A 31 13.54 20.10 6.61
CA SER A 31 14.60 19.29 7.22
C SER A 31 14.01 18.43 8.33
N ILE A 32 14.65 17.30 8.65
CA ILE A 32 14.22 16.43 9.76
C ILE A 32 14.06 17.25 11.06
N ALA A 33 14.95 18.21 11.29
CA ALA A 33 14.88 19.13 12.42
C ALA A 33 13.63 20.02 12.40
N GLN A 34 13.24 20.54 11.23
CA GLN A 34 12.02 21.34 11.08
C GLN A 34 10.75 20.51 11.31
N VAL A 35 10.69 19.29 10.77
CA VAL A 35 9.55 18.40 10.99
C VAL A 35 9.43 18.03 12.48
N ARG A 36 10.56 17.78 13.15
CA ARG A 36 10.60 17.50 14.59
C ARG A 36 10.18 18.72 15.41
N ALA A 37 10.57 19.94 15.03
CA ALA A 37 10.14 21.17 15.68
C ALA A 37 8.63 21.41 15.53
N TRP A 38 8.06 21.16 14.34
CA TRP A 38 6.61 21.23 14.12
C TRP A 38 5.86 20.16 14.91
N ALA A 39 6.39 18.94 14.95
CA ALA A 39 5.86 17.86 15.78
C ALA A 39 5.79 18.27 17.26
N GLN A 40 6.86 18.87 17.78
CA GLN A 40 6.92 19.40 19.14
C GLN A 40 5.92 20.53 19.38
N SER A 41 5.67 21.38 18.38
CA SER A 41 4.68 22.49 18.49
C SER A 41 3.23 22.01 18.59
N ILE A 42 2.90 20.86 18.00
CA ILE A 42 1.59 20.21 18.14
C ILE A 42 1.47 19.48 19.50
N GLY A 43 2.60 19.17 20.12
CA GLY A 43 2.67 18.56 21.44
C GLY A 43 2.26 17.08 21.46
N PRO A 44 1.79 16.57 22.61
CA PRO A 44 1.47 15.14 22.79
C PRO A 44 0.40 14.59 21.84
N LEU A 45 -0.40 15.44 21.20
CA LEU A 45 -1.43 15.05 20.23
C LEU A 45 -0.88 14.74 18.84
N PHE A 46 0.40 15.04 18.57
CA PHE A 46 0.98 14.87 17.24
C PHE A 46 0.86 13.45 16.66
N PRO A 47 1.08 12.35 17.42
CA PRO A 47 0.84 11.00 16.93
C PRO A 47 -0.60 10.76 16.44
N VAL A 48 -1.59 11.37 17.08
CA VAL A 48 -3.01 11.25 16.71
C VAL A 48 -3.30 12.03 15.42
N VAL A 49 -2.76 13.24 15.30
CA VAL A 49 -2.87 14.03 14.06
C VAL A 49 -2.20 13.29 12.91
N PHE A 50 -1.00 12.77 13.13
CA PHE A 50 -0.27 11.97 12.14
C PHE A 50 -1.06 10.73 11.74
N PHE A 51 -1.63 10.00 12.70
CA PHE A 51 -2.49 8.84 12.45
C PHE A 51 -3.67 9.21 11.54
N ALA A 52 -4.38 10.30 11.84
CA ALA A 52 -5.53 10.75 11.07
C ALA A 52 -5.14 11.14 9.63
N VAL A 53 -4.08 11.91 9.47
CA VAL A 53 -3.58 12.33 8.15
C VAL A 53 -3.11 11.13 7.34
N HIS A 54 -2.29 10.25 7.93
CA HIS A 54 -1.86 9.00 7.29
C HIS A 54 -3.09 8.20 6.84
N THR A 55 -4.05 7.99 7.73
CA THR A 55 -5.27 7.23 7.44
C THR A 55 -6.00 7.80 6.23
N ILE A 56 -6.28 9.10 6.21
CA ILE A 56 -7.08 9.73 5.15
C ILE A 56 -6.31 9.75 3.82
N VAL A 57 -5.04 10.17 3.85
CA VAL A 57 -4.23 10.34 2.63
C VAL A 57 -3.98 9.00 1.93
N THR A 58 -3.77 7.92 2.68
CA THR A 58 -3.49 6.60 2.11
C THR A 58 -4.72 5.84 1.61
N ILE A 59 -5.93 6.40 1.78
CA ILE A 59 -7.13 5.92 1.07
C ILE A 59 -6.94 6.13 -0.44
N ALA A 60 -6.33 7.25 -0.83
CA ALA A 60 -5.95 7.55 -2.21
C ALA A 60 -4.70 6.73 -2.62
N PRO A 61 -4.35 6.65 -3.92
CA PRO A 61 -3.14 5.97 -4.41
C PRO A 61 -1.85 6.75 -4.09
N VAL A 62 -1.69 7.18 -2.83
CA VAL A 62 -0.52 7.88 -2.33
C VAL A 62 0.48 6.88 -1.74
N PRO A 63 1.79 7.03 -2.00
CA PRO A 63 2.80 6.15 -1.43
C PRO A 63 2.81 6.16 0.11
N ARG A 64 2.34 5.06 0.72
CA ARG A 64 2.38 4.82 2.18
C ARG A 64 3.80 4.88 2.76
N THR A 65 4.80 4.54 1.95
CA THR A 65 6.21 4.52 2.36
C THR A 65 6.66 5.85 2.96
N LEU A 66 6.17 6.99 2.44
CA LEU A 66 6.50 8.32 2.96
C LEU A 66 6.06 8.48 4.42
N PHE A 67 4.82 8.09 4.73
CA PHE A 67 4.30 8.10 6.10
C PHE A 67 5.04 7.10 6.98
N THR A 68 5.34 5.91 6.47
CA THR A 68 6.02 4.87 7.25
C THR A 68 7.43 5.30 7.66
N LEU A 69 8.19 5.88 6.73
CA LEU A 69 9.52 6.40 7.00
C LEU A 69 9.46 7.58 7.98
N SER A 70 8.53 8.51 7.75
CA SER A 70 8.33 9.68 8.62
C SER A 70 7.98 9.26 10.06
N ALA A 71 7.16 8.22 10.22
CA ALA A 71 6.81 7.70 11.54
C ALA A 71 8.03 7.16 12.29
N GLY A 72 8.98 6.53 11.58
CA GLY A 72 10.26 6.13 12.14
C GLY A 72 11.10 7.33 12.60
N VAL A 73 11.28 8.31 11.72
CA VAL A 73 12.05 9.54 12.01
C VAL A 73 11.48 10.33 13.21
N LEU A 74 10.15 10.36 13.33
CA LEU A 74 9.44 11.24 14.27
C LEU A 74 9.13 10.58 15.61
N PHE A 75 8.84 9.29 15.62
CA PHE A 75 8.34 8.58 16.80
C PHE A 75 9.19 7.39 17.22
N GLY A 76 10.22 7.05 16.44
CA GLY A 76 11.04 5.86 16.64
C GLY A 76 10.28 4.55 16.33
N PRO A 77 10.92 3.39 16.56
CA PRO A 77 10.44 2.11 16.06
C PRO A 77 9.13 1.66 16.70
N ALA A 78 9.00 1.76 18.02
CA ALA A 78 7.86 1.22 18.75
C ALA A 78 6.56 2.00 18.50
N ILE A 79 6.60 3.33 18.65
CA ILE A 79 5.44 4.19 18.43
C ILE A 79 5.18 4.32 16.93
N GLY A 80 6.23 4.51 16.12
CA GLY A 80 6.12 4.61 14.67
C GLY A 80 5.48 3.37 14.03
N LEU A 81 5.84 2.16 14.48
CA LEU A 81 5.24 0.91 14.04
C LEU A 81 3.76 0.85 14.41
N THR A 82 3.42 1.08 15.68
CA THR A 82 2.03 1.02 16.18
C THR A 82 1.13 2.00 15.45
N VAL A 83 1.55 3.26 15.34
CA VAL A 83 0.80 4.31 14.63
C VAL A 83 0.64 3.98 13.15
N THR A 84 1.71 3.51 12.50
CA THR A 84 1.68 3.19 11.06
C THR A 84 0.79 1.99 10.77
N VAL A 85 0.93 0.89 11.51
CA VAL A 85 0.12 -0.33 11.31
C VAL A 85 -1.36 -0.02 11.57
N GLY A 86 -1.66 0.71 12.64
CA GLY A 86 -3.03 1.13 12.96
C GLY A 86 -3.61 2.00 11.85
N ALA A 87 -2.93 3.09 11.46
CA ALA A 87 -3.42 4.01 10.44
C ALA A 87 -3.58 3.33 9.07
N THR A 88 -2.63 2.45 8.71
CA THR A 88 -2.69 1.65 7.48
C THR A 88 -3.89 0.71 7.49
N THR A 89 -4.17 0.06 8.62
CA THR A 89 -5.30 -0.87 8.75
C THR A 89 -6.63 -0.13 8.66
N VAL A 90 -6.77 1.00 9.37
CA VAL A 90 -7.98 1.82 9.31
C VAL A 90 -8.17 2.37 7.90
N SER A 91 -7.12 2.88 7.26
CA SER A 91 -7.15 3.33 5.87
C SER A 91 -7.63 2.25 4.91
N ALA A 92 -7.09 1.03 5.04
CA ALA A 92 -7.50 -0.11 4.22
C ALA A 92 -9.00 -0.43 4.38
N VAL A 93 -9.49 -0.41 5.63
CA VAL A 93 -10.92 -0.65 5.93
C VAL A 93 -11.78 0.47 5.35
N LEU A 94 -11.40 1.73 5.53
CA LEU A 94 -12.14 2.86 4.97
C LEU A 94 -12.16 2.83 3.44
N ALA A 95 -11.06 2.49 2.79
CA ALA A 95 -11.01 2.32 1.33
C ALA A 95 -11.93 1.18 0.85
N LEU A 96 -11.95 0.05 1.58
CA LEU A 96 -12.86 -1.07 1.29
C LEU A 96 -14.33 -0.64 1.44
N LEU A 97 -14.68 0.07 2.51
CA LEU A 97 -16.03 0.56 2.77
C LEU A 97 -16.46 1.61 1.74
N LEU A 98 -15.55 2.51 1.35
CA LEU A 98 -15.78 3.51 0.32
C LEU A 98 -16.17 2.88 -1.02
N VAL A 99 -15.44 1.84 -1.45
CA VAL A 99 -15.76 1.13 -2.69
C VAL A 99 -17.13 0.45 -2.62
N ARG A 100 -17.47 -0.12 -1.45
CA ARG A 100 -18.80 -0.73 -1.24
C ARG A 100 -19.92 0.29 -1.26
N ALA A 101 -19.70 1.47 -0.69
CA ALA A 101 -20.69 2.54 -0.63
C ALA A 101 -20.91 3.20 -2.00
N VAL A 102 -19.85 3.43 -2.77
CA VAL A 102 -19.92 4.04 -4.11
C VAL A 102 -20.46 3.06 -5.17
N GLY A 103 -20.31 1.75 -4.94
CA GLY A 103 -20.86 0.71 -5.78
C GLY A 103 -19.79 -0.10 -6.52
N ARG A 104 -19.90 -1.43 -6.40
CA ARG A 104 -18.93 -2.39 -6.95
C ARG A 104 -18.78 -2.29 -8.47
N GLU A 105 -19.88 -2.05 -9.18
CA GLU A 105 -19.92 -1.96 -10.64
C GLU A 105 -19.11 -0.77 -11.18
N TRP A 106 -19.13 0.36 -10.48
CA TRP A 106 -18.37 1.55 -10.87
C TRP A 106 -16.87 1.29 -10.83
N PHE A 107 -16.39 0.56 -9.83
CA PHE A 107 -14.98 0.20 -9.67
C PHE A 107 -14.59 -1.00 -10.54
N ALA A 108 -15.43 -2.01 -10.67
CA ALA A 108 -15.18 -3.18 -11.51
C ALA A 108 -14.90 -2.80 -12.97
N THR A 109 -15.65 -1.83 -13.51
CA THR A 109 -15.42 -1.30 -14.86
C THR A 109 -14.18 -0.40 -14.98
N ARG A 110 -13.52 -0.02 -13.88
CA ARG A 110 -12.24 0.75 -13.86
C ARG A 110 -11.03 -0.16 -13.68
N LEU A 111 -11.22 -1.33 -13.07
CA LEU A 111 -10.17 -2.23 -12.61
C LEU A 111 -9.97 -3.41 -13.58
N THR A 112 -9.74 -3.12 -14.86
CA THR A 112 -9.63 -4.15 -15.91
C THR A 112 -8.21 -4.67 -16.15
N HIS A 113 -7.23 -4.16 -15.42
CA HIS A 113 -5.82 -4.53 -15.62
C HIS A 113 -5.58 -6.02 -15.24
N PRO A 114 -4.72 -6.77 -15.97
CA PRO A 114 -4.43 -8.17 -15.67
C PRO A 114 -4.00 -8.44 -14.22
N ALA A 115 -3.22 -7.51 -13.64
CA ALA A 115 -2.83 -7.59 -12.22
C ALA A 115 -4.03 -7.56 -11.25
N VAL A 116 -5.09 -6.81 -11.58
CA VAL A 116 -6.32 -6.79 -10.77
C VAL A 116 -7.03 -8.14 -10.86
N LYS A 117 -7.11 -8.73 -12.05
CA LYS A 117 -7.69 -10.06 -12.23
C LYS A 117 -6.94 -11.13 -11.42
N ALA A 118 -5.61 -11.09 -11.42
CA ALA A 118 -4.79 -12.01 -10.62
C ALA A 118 -5.02 -11.87 -9.10
N ILE A 119 -5.26 -10.64 -8.64
CA ILE A 119 -5.63 -10.36 -7.24
C ILE A 119 -7.03 -10.92 -6.96
N ASP A 120 -8.01 -10.64 -7.82
CA ASP A 120 -9.39 -11.11 -7.66
C ASP A 120 -9.46 -12.64 -7.61
N ASP A 121 -8.78 -13.32 -8.53
CA ASP A 121 -8.67 -14.79 -8.55
C ASP A 121 -8.07 -15.33 -7.23
N SER A 122 -7.07 -14.64 -6.69
CA SER A 122 -6.45 -15.01 -5.42
C SER A 122 -7.39 -14.78 -4.23
N LEU A 123 -8.16 -13.68 -4.25
CA LEU A 123 -9.19 -13.38 -3.25
C LEU A 123 -10.34 -14.39 -3.29
N ILE A 124 -10.76 -14.84 -4.47
CA ILE A 124 -11.81 -15.88 -4.61
C ILE A 124 -11.32 -17.20 -4.01
N ARG A 125 -10.08 -17.60 -4.28
CA ARG A 125 -9.53 -18.89 -3.82
C ARG A 125 -9.19 -18.92 -2.33
N ARG A 126 -8.63 -17.83 -1.79
CA ARG A 126 -8.02 -17.82 -0.44
C ARG A 126 -8.58 -16.74 0.49
N GLY A 127 -9.45 -15.85 0.00
CA GLY A 127 -10.09 -14.81 0.79
C GLY A 127 -9.09 -13.91 1.50
N TRP A 128 -9.22 -13.84 2.82
CA TRP A 128 -8.36 -13.01 3.68
C TRP A 128 -6.90 -13.50 3.72
N LEU A 129 -6.64 -14.79 3.49
CA LEU A 129 -5.27 -15.29 3.41
C LEU A 129 -4.54 -14.71 2.18
N ALA A 130 -5.23 -14.53 1.05
CA ALA A 130 -4.64 -13.86 -0.10
C ALA A 130 -4.25 -12.41 0.21
N VAL A 131 -5.07 -11.69 1.00
CA VAL A 131 -4.76 -10.33 1.43
C VAL A 131 -3.47 -10.32 2.23
N GLY A 132 -3.36 -11.18 3.25
CA GLY A 132 -2.15 -11.30 4.07
C GLY A 132 -0.91 -11.59 3.23
N SER A 133 -0.99 -12.57 2.33
CA SER A 133 0.12 -12.92 1.42
C SER A 133 0.52 -11.76 0.50
N LEU A 134 -0.45 -11.04 -0.08
CA LEU A 134 -0.18 -9.89 -0.95
C LEU A 134 0.50 -8.74 -0.19
N ARG A 135 0.18 -8.55 1.10
CA ARG A 135 0.83 -7.54 1.94
C ARG A 135 2.27 -7.92 2.32
N LEU A 136 2.55 -9.21 2.45
CA LEU A 136 3.87 -9.72 2.81
C LEU A 136 4.84 -9.74 1.61
N ILE A 137 4.35 -10.11 0.42
CA ILE A 137 5.21 -10.39 -0.76
C ILE A 137 5.38 -9.13 -1.64
N ALA A 138 4.51 -8.13 -1.49
CA ALA A 138 4.67 -6.74 -1.92
C ALA A 138 4.77 -6.37 -3.44
N PRO A 139 4.40 -7.18 -4.46
CA PRO A 139 4.45 -6.69 -5.84
C PRO A 139 3.34 -5.67 -6.17
N VAL A 140 2.25 -5.66 -5.39
CA VAL A 140 1.05 -4.89 -5.74
C VAL A 140 0.94 -3.60 -4.90
N PRO A 141 0.64 -2.44 -5.52
CA PRO A 141 0.38 -1.20 -4.80
C PRO A 141 -0.73 -1.32 -3.75
N PHE A 142 -0.51 -0.68 -2.59
CA PHE A 142 -1.39 -0.79 -1.42
C PHE A 142 -2.87 -0.52 -1.73
N SER A 143 -3.14 0.57 -2.45
CA SER A 143 -4.49 1.04 -2.78
C SER A 143 -5.18 0.15 -3.81
N VAL A 144 -4.43 -0.49 -4.73
CA VAL A 144 -4.98 -1.44 -5.69
C VAL A 144 -5.56 -2.64 -4.96
N VAL A 145 -4.81 -3.23 -4.01
CA VAL A 145 -5.31 -4.34 -3.18
C VAL A 145 -6.56 -3.93 -2.40
N ASN A 146 -6.58 -2.72 -1.81
CA ASN A 146 -7.75 -2.21 -1.08
C ASN A 146 -8.99 -2.16 -1.96
N TYR A 147 -8.87 -1.58 -3.17
CA TYR A 147 -10.02 -1.42 -4.04
C TYR A 147 -10.51 -2.75 -4.60
N CYS A 148 -9.60 -3.68 -4.92
CA CYS A 148 -9.98 -5.05 -5.32
C CYS A 148 -10.76 -5.76 -4.20
N CYS A 149 -10.29 -5.65 -2.95
CA CYS A 149 -11.00 -6.18 -1.78
C CYS A 149 -12.34 -5.48 -1.53
N GLY A 150 -12.45 -4.20 -1.89
CA GLY A 150 -13.69 -3.43 -1.86
C GLY A 150 -14.76 -3.97 -2.81
N VAL A 151 -14.36 -4.35 -4.02
CA VAL A 151 -15.25 -4.95 -5.03
C VAL A 151 -15.62 -6.40 -4.66
N SER A 152 -14.74 -7.12 -3.97
CA SER A 152 -14.97 -8.52 -3.59
C SER A 152 -15.93 -8.69 -2.40
N SER A 153 -16.37 -9.94 -2.18
CA SER A 153 -17.28 -10.35 -1.09
C SER A 153 -16.59 -10.59 0.26
N ILE A 154 -15.30 -10.23 0.42
CA ILE A 154 -14.54 -10.49 1.64
C ILE A 154 -15.16 -9.82 2.89
N ARG A 155 -15.15 -10.48 4.05
CA ARG A 155 -15.65 -9.87 5.29
C ARG A 155 -14.65 -8.81 5.80
N VAL A 156 -15.15 -7.72 6.38
CA VAL A 156 -14.32 -6.58 6.82
C VAL A 156 -13.35 -6.97 7.94
N LEU A 157 -13.80 -7.73 8.95
CA LEU A 157 -12.94 -8.11 10.07
C LEU A 157 -11.75 -9.00 9.64
N PRO A 158 -11.95 -10.12 8.90
CA PRO A 158 -10.84 -10.92 8.40
C PRO A 158 -9.88 -10.12 7.51
N PHE A 159 -10.40 -9.21 6.69
CA PHE A 159 -9.57 -8.31 5.88
C PHE A 159 -8.72 -7.36 6.75
N ALA A 160 -9.31 -6.78 7.80
CA ALA A 160 -8.61 -5.89 8.72
C ALA A 160 -7.52 -6.63 9.48
N ALA A 161 -7.82 -7.82 10.02
CA ALA A 161 -6.83 -8.66 10.72
C ALA A 161 -5.69 -9.10 9.78
N ALA A 162 -6.03 -9.57 8.58
CA ALA A 162 -5.03 -9.96 7.57
C ALA A 162 -4.13 -8.78 7.17
N THR A 163 -4.71 -7.58 7.06
CA THR A 163 -3.95 -6.36 6.75
C THR A 163 -3.05 -5.98 7.91
N ALA A 164 -3.58 -5.93 9.14
CA ALA A 164 -2.82 -5.56 10.33
C ALA A 164 -1.59 -6.47 10.51
N VAL A 165 -1.74 -7.78 10.36
CA VAL A 165 -0.63 -8.72 10.46
C VAL A 165 0.28 -8.65 9.23
N GLY A 166 -0.30 -8.63 8.04
CA GLY A 166 0.44 -8.71 6.78
C GLY A 166 1.34 -7.51 6.50
N VAL A 167 1.01 -6.31 7.01
CA VAL A 167 1.85 -5.11 6.81
C VAL A 167 2.99 -4.99 7.81
N VAL A 168 2.97 -5.74 8.92
CA VAL A 168 3.94 -5.58 10.02
C VAL A 168 5.39 -5.79 9.55
N PRO A 169 5.77 -6.87 8.85
CA PRO A 169 7.18 -7.10 8.51
C PRO A 169 7.76 -6.02 7.62
N GLY A 170 7.03 -5.62 6.57
CA GLY A 170 7.45 -4.52 5.70
C GLY A 170 7.46 -3.16 6.40
N THR A 171 6.57 -2.97 7.39
CA THR A 171 6.52 -1.74 8.18
C THR A 171 7.69 -1.65 9.16
N ILE A 172 8.06 -2.74 9.83
CA ILE A 172 9.23 -2.79 10.72
C ILE A 172 10.48 -2.34 9.95
N GLY A 173 10.75 -2.92 8.77
CA GLY A 173 11.91 -2.55 7.96
C GLY A 173 11.99 -1.05 7.68
N ILE A 174 10.89 -0.45 7.22
CA ILE A 174 10.87 0.97 6.83
C ILE A 174 10.88 1.90 8.05
N VAL A 175 10.16 1.58 9.13
CA VAL A 175 10.13 2.42 10.35
C VAL A 175 11.50 2.43 11.02
N VAL A 176 12.15 1.28 11.14
CA VAL A 176 13.50 1.19 11.71
C VAL A 176 14.52 1.94 10.85
N LEU A 177 14.41 1.83 9.52
CA LEU A 177 15.24 2.62 8.61
C LEU A 177 15.00 4.12 8.81
N GLY A 178 13.75 4.53 9.01
CA GLY A 178 13.40 5.91 9.31
C GLY A 178 14.02 6.42 10.62
N ASP A 179 13.97 5.62 11.68
CA ASP A 179 14.58 5.97 12.98
C ASP A 179 16.11 6.15 12.87
N ALA A 180 16.76 5.27 12.11
CA ALA A 180 18.20 5.38 11.81
C ALA A 180 18.55 6.65 11.04
N LEU A 181 17.74 7.03 10.04
CA LEU A 181 17.90 8.32 9.35
C LEU A 181 17.61 9.52 10.26
N GLY A 182 16.80 9.34 11.31
CA GLY A 182 16.50 10.33 12.33
C GLY A 182 17.63 10.54 13.36
N GLY A 183 18.71 9.78 13.27
CA GLY A 183 19.91 9.87 14.11
C GLY A 183 20.03 8.79 15.20
N HIS A 184 19.09 7.85 15.30
CA HIS A 184 19.13 6.77 16.28
C HIS A 184 19.52 5.44 15.62
N THR A 185 20.75 5.03 15.84
CA THR A 185 21.32 3.83 15.20
C THR A 185 21.45 2.71 16.23
N ASP A 186 20.48 1.80 16.25
CA ASP A 186 20.63 0.50 16.93
C ASP A 186 21.07 -0.55 15.88
N PRO A 187 22.30 -1.09 15.97
CA PRO A 187 22.81 -2.08 15.03
C PRO A 187 21.93 -3.34 14.90
N LEU A 188 21.29 -3.78 15.99
CA LEU A 188 20.43 -4.97 15.99
C LEU A 188 19.14 -4.70 15.23
N LEU A 189 18.51 -3.55 15.48
CA LEU A 189 17.30 -3.15 14.75
C LEU A 189 17.61 -2.94 13.27
N LEU A 190 18.75 -2.35 12.94
CA LEU A 190 19.19 -2.20 11.56
C LEU A 190 19.41 -3.54 10.85
N ALA A 191 20.05 -4.50 11.52
CA ALA A 191 20.20 -5.85 10.99
C ALA A 191 18.84 -6.52 10.75
N LEU A 192 17.91 -6.38 11.71
CA LEU A 192 16.53 -6.88 11.58
C LEU A 192 15.80 -6.22 10.40
N SER A 193 15.93 -4.91 10.24
CA SER A 193 15.39 -4.18 9.09
C SER A 193 15.96 -4.70 7.78
N GLY A 194 17.28 -4.87 7.70
CA GLY A 194 17.97 -5.47 6.55
C GLY A 194 17.42 -6.85 6.21
N VAL A 195 17.19 -7.70 7.21
CA VAL A 195 16.56 -9.02 7.02
C VAL A 195 15.12 -8.89 6.51
N CYS A 196 14.30 -8.04 7.11
CA CYS A 196 12.91 -7.83 6.66
C CYS A 196 12.84 -7.34 5.21
N ILE A 197 13.70 -6.40 4.83
CA ILE A 197 13.79 -5.88 3.47
C ILE A 197 14.28 -6.97 2.52
N ALA A 198 15.34 -7.71 2.90
CA ALA A 198 15.89 -8.80 2.10
C ALA A 198 14.85 -9.91 1.85
N VAL A 199 14.09 -10.31 2.89
CA VAL A 199 12.99 -11.28 2.76
C VAL A 199 11.92 -10.76 1.81
N GLY A 200 11.54 -9.48 1.92
CA GLY A 200 10.60 -8.86 0.99
C GLY A 200 11.09 -8.87 -0.46
N VAL A 201 12.37 -8.51 -0.69
CA VAL A 201 13.00 -8.52 -2.02
C VAL A 201 13.10 -9.95 -2.57
N VAL A 202 13.51 -10.92 -1.77
CA VAL A 202 13.57 -12.34 -2.16
C VAL A 202 12.17 -12.84 -2.53
N GLY A 203 11.15 -12.53 -1.73
CA GLY A 203 9.76 -12.85 -2.05
C GLY A 203 9.32 -12.29 -3.40
N LEU A 204 9.65 -11.03 -3.68
CA LEU A 204 9.37 -10.37 -4.96
C LEU A 204 10.11 -11.04 -6.14
N VAL A 205 11.39 -11.37 -5.96
CA VAL A 205 12.21 -12.02 -6.99
C VAL A 205 11.70 -13.43 -7.29
N VAL A 206 11.36 -14.22 -6.27
CA VAL A 206 10.78 -15.55 -6.44
C VAL A 206 9.45 -15.48 -7.20
N ASP A 207 8.57 -14.56 -6.82
CA ASP A 207 7.29 -14.35 -7.53
C ASP A 207 7.49 -13.94 -8.99
N TRP A 208 8.45 -13.04 -9.27
CA TRP A 208 8.81 -12.66 -10.63
C TRP A 208 9.32 -13.84 -11.47
N ARG A 209 10.15 -14.72 -10.88
CA ARG A 209 10.65 -15.92 -11.58
C ARG A 209 9.54 -16.95 -11.86
N LEU A 210 8.61 -17.13 -10.92
CA LEU A 210 7.51 -18.09 -11.07
C LEU A 210 6.44 -17.61 -12.05
N SER A 211 6.14 -16.31 -12.08
CA SER A 211 5.16 -15.70 -13.00
C SER A 211 5.61 -15.68 -14.46
N VAL A 212 6.92 -15.61 -14.73
CA VAL A 212 7.49 -15.74 -16.08
C VAL A 212 7.36 -17.18 -16.60
N THR A 213 7.41 -18.19 -15.71
CA THR A 213 7.36 -19.61 -16.10
C THR A 213 5.94 -20.05 -16.47
N SER A 214 4.89 -19.46 -15.85
CA SER A 214 3.50 -19.80 -16.16
C SER A 214 3.04 -19.28 -17.53
N HIS A 215 3.49 -18.09 -17.96
CA HIS A 215 3.16 -17.52 -19.27
C HIS A 215 3.68 -18.36 -20.44
N ARG A 216 4.82 -19.05 -20.26
CA ARG A 216 5.43 -19.88 -21.30
C ARG A 216 4.67 -21.19 -21.53
N ARG A 217 4.00 -21.71 -20.50
CA ARG A 217 3.25 -22.98 -20.57
C ARG A 217 1.87 -22.83 -21.24
N SER A 218 1.29 -21.63 -21.21
CA SER A 218 0.01 -21.32 -21.87
C SER A 218 0.15 -21.04 -23.38
N ALA A 219 1.34 -20.64 -23.84
CA ALA A 219 1.61 -20.45 -25.27
C ALA A 219 1.78 -21.79 -26.02
N ASP A 220 2.28 -22.81 -25.33
CA ASP A 220 2.61 -24.14 -25.89
C ASP A 220 1.40 -25.09 -26.00
N THR A 221 0.25 -24.71 -25.45
CA THR A 221 -0.99 -25.52 -25.49
C THR A 221 -2.01 -25.03 -26.52
N SER A 222 -1.60 -24.18 -27.47
CA SER A 222 -2.42 -23.84 -28.64
C SER A 222 -2.50 -25.07 -29.54
N PRO A 223 -3.65 -25.74 -29.71
CA PRO A 223 -3.75 -26.84 -30.66
C PRO A 223 -3.50 -26.28 -32.05
N SER A 224 -2.55 -26.86 -32.77
CA SER A 224 -2.36 -26.68 -34.20
C SER A 224 -3.64 -27.06 -34.92
N SER A 225 -4.53 -26.09 -35.12
CA SER A 225 -5.66 -26.19 -36.04
C SER A 225 -5.14 -25.91 -37.45
N LEU A 226 -4.42 -26.89 -37.99
CA LEU A 226 -4.08 -26.98 -39.42
C LEU A 226 -4.12 -28.45 -39.83
N ASP A 227 -5.31 -29.04 -39.77
CA ASP A 227 -5.75 -30.02 -40.75
C ASP A 227 -6.81 -29.31 -41.62
N ALA A 228 -6.38 -28.81 -42.78
CA ALA A 228 -7.21 -28.49 -43.95
C ALA A 228 -6.33 -28.46 -45.19
#